data_AF-A0A2S7XEN8-F1
#
_entry.id   AF-A0A2S7XEN8-F1
#
_cell.length_a   1.000
_cell.length_b   1.000
_cell.length_c   1.000
_cell.angle_alpha   90.00
_cell.angle_beta   90.00
_cell.angle_gamma   90.00
#
_symmetry.space_group_name_H-M   'P 1'
#
loop_
_entity.id
_entity.type
_entity.pdbx_description
1 polymer ?
#
loop_
_entity_poly.entity_id
_entity_poly.type
_entity_poly.pdbx_seq_one_letter_code
_entity_poly.pdbx_strand_id
1 'polypeptide(L)'
;MPITFAKFLEYVRTDRILTQQEMVDLLSSSDPALSKLDLTTFSRWERGVTSPKLSKQLLIARVMEEDVVQLIDPNVKAKEKNKRHFDKMTNRILYPYTATPSTFSHYHHGSLLKQQGLCEQLSGFHHDYMGISINAEDLQTSELVANTFSDSAGMLVGHLLYGFIPVNQPAAAISPDQLSACPFIGYDNSSEKIADMYVVSTYGSLPAPRMVSILLMLDILCANTQVKHLVLNCHDQEAFALFETSTECEILAKGSEVPFGGIKVFGKNYRYVQLRIKAETILALKVISSLIPFAREYIQSLLGSSGTK
;
A
#
# COMPACT_ATOMS: atom_id res chain seq x y z
N MET A 1 17.15 1.33 -17.81
CA MET A 1 16.58 2.67 -18.13
C MET A 1 15.09 2.49 -18.36
N PRO A 2 14.23 3.38 -17.83
CA PRO A 2 12.79 3.27 -18.05
C PRO A 2 12.48 3.35 -19.54
N ILE A 3 11.56 2.51 -20.02
CA ILE A 3 11.09 2.60 -21.40
C ILE A 3 10.03 3.69 -21.51
N THR A 4 9.90 4.29 -22.68
CA THR A 4 8.81 5.24 -22.91
C THR A 4 7.48 4.49 -22.98
N PHE A 5 6.39 5.14 -22.54
CA PHE A 5 5.06 4.55 -22.62
C PHE A 5 4.66 4.13 -24.05
N ALA A 6 5.09 4.88 -25.06
CA ALA A 6 4.90 4.53 -26.46
C ALA A 6 5.52 3.17 -26.81
N LYS A 7 6.79 2.95 -26.43
CA LYS A 7 7.51 1.69 -26.65
C LYS A 7 6.89 0.54 -25.86
N PHE A 8 6.44 0.81 -24.63
CA PHE A 8 5.71 -0.17 -23.83
C PHE A 8 4.43 -0.64 -24.54
N LEU A 9 3.60 0.29 -25.04
CA LEU A 9 2.38 -0.07 -25.76
C LEU A 9 2.66 -0.89 -27.02
N GLU A 10 3.65 -0.47 -27.81
CA GLU A 10 4.06 -1.19 -29.02
C GLU A 10 4.55 -2.61 -28.68
N TYR A 11 5.40 -2.75 -27.66
CA TYR A 11 5.89 -4.03 -27.16
C TYR A 11 4.73 -4.95 -26.77
N VAL A 12 3.87 -4.53 -25.84
CA VAL A 12 2.77 -5.37 -25.33
C VAL A 12 1.78 -5.75 -26.43
N ARG A 13 1.46 -4.80 -27.33
CA ARG A 13 0.54 -5.06 -28.44
C ARG A 13 1.12 -6.08 -29.42
N THR A 14 2.41 -5.94 -29.75
CA THR A 14 3.07 -6.84 -30.72
C THR A 14 3.34 -8.23 -30.13
N ASP A 15 3.72 -8.32 -28.86
CA ASP A 15 3.90 -9.58 -28.14
C ASP A 15 2.60 -10.41 -28.12
N ARG A 16 1.46 -9.74 -27.92
CA ARG A 16 0.13 -10.36 -27.92
C ARG A 16 -0.53 -10.45 -29.30
N ILE A 17 0.15 -10.01 -30.36
CA ILE A 17 -0.34 -10.05 -31.75
C ILE A 17 -1.70 -9.35 -31.92
N LEU A 18 -1.86 -8.19 -31.27
CA LEU A 18 -3.09 -7.41 -31.33
C LEU A 18 -3.00 -6.29 -32.37
N THR A 19 -4.12 -6.01 -33.03
CA THR A 19 -4.32 -4.73 -33.74
C THR A 19 -4.54 -3.60 -32.74
N GLN A 20 -4.43 -2.35 -33.20
CA GLN A 20 -4.73 -1.20 -32.35
C GLN A 20 -6.20 -1.20 -31.87
N GLN A 21 -7.13 -1.66 -32.70
CA GLN A 21 -8.54 -1.73 -32.34
C GLN A 21 -8.78 -2.80 -31.26
N GLU A 22 -8.24 -4.01 -31.43
CA GLU A 22 -8.38 -5.08 -30.43
C GLU A 22 -7.77 -4.68 -29.08
N MET A 23 -6.63 -3.97 -29.11
CA MET A 23 -6.02 -3.43 -27.90
C MET A 23 -6.92 -2.41 -27.20
N VAL A 24 -7.60 -1.53 -27.96
CA VAL A 24 -8.58 -0.59 -27.40
C VAL A 24 -9.78 -1.32 -26.80
N ASP A 25 -10.30 -2.34 -27.49
CA ASP A 25 -11.46 -3.11 -27.04
C ASP A 25 -11.15 -3.88 -25.74
N LEU A 26 -9.95 -4.50 -25.68
CA LEU A 26 -9.44 -5.17 -24.48
C LEU A 26 -9.31 -4.18 -23.31
N LEU A 27 -8.62 -3.06 -23.51
CA LEU A 27 -8.40 -2.08 -22.44
C LEU A 27 -9.71 -1.44 -21.96
N SER A 28 -10.61 -1.11 -22.87
CA SER A 28 -11.87 -0.43 -22.55
C SER A 28 -12.84 -1.32 -21.78
N SER A 29 -12.77 -2.65 -21.98
CA SER A 29 -13.58 -3.63 -21.25
C SER A 29 -12.95 -4.05 -19.91
N SER A 30 -11.66 -3.81 -19.70
CA SER A 30 -10.92 -4.27 -18.51
C SER A 30 -11.07 -3.38 -17.28
N ASP A 31 -11.18 -2.05 -17.42
CA ASP A 31 -11.32 -1.13 -16.29
C ASP A 31 -12.20 0.08 -16.66
N PRO A 32 -13.14 0.52 -15.79
CA PRO A 32 -14.01 1.68 -16.06
C PRO A 32 -13.27 2.97 -16.41
N ALA A 33 -12.05 3.19 -15.89
CA ALA A 33 -11.23 4.37 -16.21
C ALA A 33 -10.66 4.37 -17.65
N LEU A 34 -10.75 3.22 -18.33
CA LEU A 34 -10.36 3.01 -19.73
C LEU A 34 -11.56 2.94 -20.67
N SER A 35 -12.80 2.87 -20.17
CA SER A 35 -14.03 2.73 -20.98
C SER A 35 -14.23 3.76 -22.10
N LYS A 36 -13.63 4.96 -21.97
CA LYS A 36 -13.69 6.04 -22.97
C LYS A 36 -12.46 6.10 -23.87
N LEU A 37 -11.59 5.08 -23.84
CA LEU A 37 -10.43 5.02 -24.71
C LEU A 37 -10.89 4.79 -26.15
N ASP A 38 -10.45 5.65 -27.07
CA ASP A 38 -10.73 5.53 -28.49
C ASP A 38 -9.45 5.23 -29.29
N LEU A 39 -9.63 4.72 -30.51
CA LEU A 39 -8.55 4.36 -31.42
C LEU A 39 -7.60 5.53 -31.73
N THR A 40 -8.13 6.75 -31.85
CA THR A 40 -7.30 7.93 -32.15
C THR A 40 -6.40 8.27 -30.98
N THR A 41 -6.94 8.24 -29.76
CA THR A 41 -6.20 8.46 -28.52
C THR A 41 -5.12 7.39 -28.34
N PHE A 42 -5.46 6.12 -28.52
CA PHE A 42 -4.50 5.02 -28.46
C PHE A 42 -3.38 5.17 -29.50
N SER A 43 -3.74 5.43 -30.77
CA SER A 43 -2.77 5.65 -31.85
C SER A 43 -1.82 6.83 -31.59
N ARG A 44 -2.28 7.89 -30.91
CA ARG A 44 -1.42 9.00 -30.49
C ARG A 44 -0.48 8.61 -29.36
N TRP A 45 -0.92 7.76 -28.43
CA TRP A 45 -0.07 7.23 -27.35
C TRP A 45 1.03 6.31 -27.88
N GLU A 46 0.68 5.37 -28.75
CA GLU A 46 1.65 4.42 -29.32
C GLU A 46 2.71 5.12 -30.18
N ARG A 47 2.35 6.19 -30.90
CA ARG A 47 3.31 7.03 -31.63
C ARG A 47 4.10 8.00 -30.74
N GLY A 48 3.79 8.08 -29.45
CA GLY A 48 4.42 9.01 -28.51
C GLY A 48 4.05 10.49 -28.69
N VAL A 49 2.97 10.79 -29.42
CA VAL A 49 2.48 12.17 -29.62
C VAL A 49 1.94 12.75 -28.32
N THR A 50 1.21 11.94 -27.56
CA THR A 50 0.73 12.28 -26.22
C THR A 50 0.95 11.09 -25.29
N SER A 51 0.87 11.32 -23.98
CA SER A 51 0.92 10.24 -22.98
C SER A 51 0.00 10.58 -21.82
N PRO A 52 -0.76 9.61 -21.27
CA PRO A 52 -1.60 9.87 -20.12
C PRO A 52 -0.76 10.02 -18.84
N LYS A 53 -1.40 10.42 -17.73
CA LYS A 53 -0.75 10.46 -16.40
C LYS A 53 -0.16 9.10 -16.03
N LEU A 54 0.92 9.09 -15.23
CA LEU A 54 1.60 7.86 -14.81
C LEU A 54 0.63 6.82 -14.23
N SER A 55 -0.31 7.19 -13.35
CA SER A 55 -1.26 6.22 -12.79
C SER A 55 -2.12 5.50 -13.86
N LYS A 56 -2.44 6.17 -14.97
CA LYS A 56 -3.15 5.54 -16.09
C LYS A 56 -2.22 4.66 -16.94
N GLN A 57 -0.94 5.01 -17.05
CA GLN A 57 0.06 4.14 -17.68
C GLN A 57 0.26 2.86 -16.86
N LEU A 58 0.39 2.98 -15.53
CA LEU A 58 0.52 1.84 -14.62
C LEU A 58 -0.74 0.96 -14.61
N LEU A 59 -1.92 1.55 -14.76
CA LEU A 59 -3.18 0.80 -14.89
C LEU A 59 -3.16 -0.09 -16.13
N ILE A 60 -2.73 0.48 -17.27
CA ILE A 60 -2.61 -0.29 -18.51
C ILE A 60 -1.59 -1.40 -18.32
N ALA A 61 -0.43 -1.14 -17.70
CA ALA A 61 0.55 -2.20 -17.43
C ALA A 61 -0.03 -3.34 -16.57
N ARG A 62 -0.75 -3.02 -15.50
CA ARG A 62 -1.37 -4.03 -14.64
C ARG A 62 -2.49 -4.82 -15.31
N VAL A 63 -3.33 -4.16 -16.12
CA VAL A 63 -4.36 -4.82 -16.95
C VAL A 63 -3.73 -5.80 -17.92
N MET A 64 -2.57 -5.44 -18.46
CA MET A 64 -1.79 -6.29 -19.36
C MET A 64 -0.86 -7.26 -18.61
N GLU A 65 -0.97 -7.37 -17.28
CA GLU A 65 -0.14 -8.26 -16.46
C GLU A 65 1.38 -8.07 -16.64
N GLU A 66 1.78 -6.84 -16.98
CA GLU A 66 3.17 -6.46 -17.20
C GLU A 66 3.79 -5.80 -15.98
N ASP A 67 5.13 -5.84 -15.93
CA ASP A 67 5.91 -5.19 -14.89
C ASP A 67 5.80 -3.66 -14.96
N VAL A 68 5.17 -3.07 -13.94
CA VAL A 68 5.01 -1.62 -13.78
C VAL A 68 6.33 -0.88 -13.61
N VAL A 69 7.39 -1.53 -13.12
CA VAL A 69 8.69 -0.90 -12.85
C VAL A 69 9.30 -0.31 -14.11
N GLN A 70 9.06 -0.92 -15.28
CA GLN A 70 9.61 -0.49 -16.57
C GLN A 70 9.16 0.92 -16.97
N LEU A 71 8.00 1.36 -16.49
CA LEU A 71 7.39 2.67 -16.79
C LEU A 71 7.75 3.75 -15.76
N ILE A 72 8.45 3.40 -14.68
CA ILE A 72 8.72 4.30 -13.58
C ILE A 72 10.11 4.93 -13.75
N ASP A 73 10.15 6.26 -13.81
CA ASP A 73 11.40 7.02 -13.77
C ASP A 73 11.91 7.15 -12.32
N PRO A 74 13.04 6.52 -11.96
CA PRO A 74 13.59 6.62 -10.61
C PRO A 74 14.06 8.05 -10.26
N ASN A 75 14.33 8.90 -11.26
CA ASN A 75 14.82 10.26 -11.07
C ASN A 75 13.70 11.31 -10.98
N VAL A 76 12.44 10.87 -10.94
CA VAL A 76 11.30 11.78 -10.92
C VAL A 76 11.30 12.66 -9.66
N LYS A 77 11.27 13.98 -9.85
CA LYS A 77 11.26 14.92 -8.73
C LYS A 77 9.85 15.10 -8.18
N ALA A 78 9.65 14.68 -6.93
CA ALA A 78 8.45 14.97 -6.17
C ALA A 78 8.36 16.45 -5.74
N LYS A 79 7.13 16.93 -5.52
CA LYS A 79 6.87 18.25 -4.94
C LYS A 79 7.42 18.30 -3.52
N GLU A 80 8.03 19.42 -3.15
CA GLU A 80 8.65 19.62 -1.83
C GLU A 80 7.68 19.36 -0.67
N LYS A 81 6.42 19.80 -0.81
CA LYS A 81 5.36 19.50 0.17
C LYS A 81 5.21 18.00 0.43
N ASN A 82 5.14 17.19 -0.63
CA ASN A 82 4.94 15.74 -0.51
C ASN A 82 6.19 15.07 0.06
N LYS A 83 7.39 15.55 -0.28
CA LYS A 83 8.63 15.09 0.34
C LYS A 83 8.60 15.31 1.84
N ARG A 84 8.25 16.52 2.29
CA ARG A 84 8.13 16.84 3.72
C ARG A 84 7.12 15.97 4.44
N HIS A 85 5.93 15.75 3.86
CA HIS A 85 4.93 14.84 4.44
C HIS A 85 5.49 13.41 4.55
N PHE A 86 6.10 12.92 3.47
CA PHE A 86 6.70 11.59 3.43
C PHE A 86 7.86 11.46 4.45
N ASP A 87 8.76 12.43 4.52
CA ASP A 87 9.90 12.45 5.44
C ASP A 87 9.46 12.49 6.90
N LYS A 88 8.43 13.29 7.23
CA LYS A 88 7.88 13.31 8.58
C LYS A 88 7.20 12.00 8.96
N MET A 89 6.49 11.40 8.01
CA MET A 89 5.87 10.09 8.21
C MET A 89 6.94 9.01 8.42
N THR A 90 8.03 9.01 7.64
CA THR A 90 9.03 7.93 7.64
C THR A 90 10.13 8.11 8.69
N ASN A 91 10.62 9.32 8.94
CA ASN A 91 11.80 9.58 9.77
C ASN A 91 11.50 9.98 11.22
N ARG A 92 10.24 9.97 11.65
CA ARG A 92 9.87 10.28 13.04
C ARG A 92 10.41 9.24 14.01
N ILE A 93 11.14 9.68 15.03
CA ILE A 93 11.54 8.85 16.18
C ILE A 93 10.46 8.98 17.25
N LEU A 94 9.83 7.86 17.63
CA LEU A 94 8.75 7.86 18.62
C LEU A 94 9.24 7.60 20.05
N TYR A 95 10.48 7.13 20.21
CA TYR A 95 11.14 6.96 21.50
C TYR A 95 12.42 7.81 21.57
N PRO A 96 12.39 8.98 22.24
CA PRO A 96 13.53 9.90 22.27
C PRO A 96 14.73 9.36 23.06
N TYR A 97 14.52 8.36 23.92
CA TYR A 97 15.54 7.76 24.78
C TYR A 97 16.12 6.45 24.24
N THR A 98 15.57 5.91 23.16
CA THR A 98 16.23 4.81 22.44
C THR A 98 17.30 5.41 21.54
N ALA A 99 18.58 5.17 21.86
CA ALA A 99 19.62 5.18 20.85
C ALA A 99 19.11 4.26 19.73
N THR A 100 18.90 4.77 18.52
CA THR A 100 18.40 3.99 17.38
C THR A 100 19.10 2.64 17.36
N PRO A 101 18.41 1.54 17.70
CA PRO A 101 18.99 0.22 17.61
C PRO A 101 19.51 0.06 16.18
N SER A 102 20.81 -0.17 16.05
CA SER A 102 21.44 -0.35 14.74
C SER A 102 20.96 -1.62 14.05
N THR A 103 20.25 -2.49 14.78
CA THR A 103 19.83 -3.81 14.35
C THR A 103 18.45 -4.14 14.93
N PHE A 104 17.55 -4.65 14.09
CA PHE A 104 16.27 -5.23 14.50
C PHE A 104 16.04 -6.54 13.74
N SER A 105 15.38 -7.52 14.36
CA SER A 105 15.00 -8.76 13.69
C SER A 105 13.66 -8.56 12.98
N HIS A 106 13.50 -9.12 11.78
CA HIS A 106 12.24 -9.14 11.05
C HIS A 106 11.69 -10.56 11.00
N TYR A 107 10.40 -10.71 11.28
CA TYR A 107 9.71 -11.98 11.18
C TYR A 107 8.43 -11.82 10.35
N HIS A 108 8.28 -12.71 9.36
CA HIS A 108 7.09 -12.81 8.54
C HIS A 108 6.18 -13.94 9.07
N HIS A 109 4.94 -13.61 9.38
CA HIS A 109 3.91 -14.52 9.87
C HIS A 109 2.79 -14.59 8.83
N GLY A 110 2.81 -15.60 7.97
CA GLY A 110 1.78 -15.82 6.95
C GLY A 110 0.41 -16.21 7.52
N SER A 111 0.36 -16.62 8.79
CA SER A 111 -0.88 -16.87 9.54
C SER A 111 -0.61 -16.67 11.03
N LEU A 112 -1.62 -16.19 11.75
CA LEU A 112 -1.56 -15.91 13.19
C LEU A 112 -2.14 -17.01 14.08
N LEU A 113 -2.67 -18.09 13.50
CA LEU A 113 -3.39 -19.16 14.21
C LEU A 113 -2.59 -19.76 15.39
N LYS A 114 -1.27 -19.87 15.24
CA LYS A 114 -0.37 -20.45 16.26
C LYS A 114 0.42 -19.41 17.05
N GLN A 115 0.10 -18.12 16.88
CA GLN A 115 0.90 -16.99 17.38
C GLN A 115 0.21 -16.28 18.56
N GLN A 116 -0.24 -17.03 19.57
CA GLN A 116 -1.03 -16.47 20.68
C GLN A 116 -0.37 -15.27 21.37
N GLY A 117 0.90 -15.38 21.76
CA GLY A 117 1.59 -14.27 22.43
C GLY A 117 1.69 -13.01 21.56
N LEU A 118 1.88 -13.17 20.24
CA LEU A 118 1.88 -12.03 19.31
C LEU A 118 0.49 -11.41 19.18
N CYS A 119 -0.57 -12.22 19.08
CA CYS A 119 -1.94 -11.73 19.01
C CYS A 119 -2.33 -10.95 20.28
N GLU A 120 -1.90 -11.40 21.46
CA GLU A 120 -2.08 -10.68 22.73
C GLU A 120 -1.33 -9.34 22.72
N GLN A 121 -0.08 -9.31 22.27
CA GLN A 121 0.70 -8.07 22.14
C GLN A 121 0.07 -7.08 21.15
N LEU A 122 -0.38 -7.58 19.99
CA LEU A 122 -1.07 -6.76 18.99
C LEU A 122 -2.42 -6.25 19.52
N SER A 123 -3.21 -7.10 20.17
CA SER A 123 -4.48 -6.71 20.79
C SER A 123 -4.26 -5.58 21.82
N GLY A 124 -3.26 -5.75 22.71
CA GLY A 124 -2.86 -4.70 23.65
C GLY A 124 -2.44 -3.41 22.96
N PHE A 125 -1.62 -3.48 21.90
CA PHE A 125 -1.26 -2.30 21.11
C PHE A 125 -2.48 -1.59 20.51
N HIS A 126 -3.41 -2.32 19.91
CA HIS A 126 -4.60 -1.70 19.32
C HIS A 126 -5.46 -1.03 20.39
N HIS A 127 -5.65 -1.68 21.54
CA HIS A 127 -6.43 -1.13 22.64
C HIS A 127 -5.75 0.10 23.27
N ASP A 128 -4.51 -0.05 23.73
CA ASP A 128 -3.82 0.93 24.55
C ASP A 128 -3.26 2.11 23.72
N TYR A 129 -2.73 1.83 22.53
CA TYR A 129 -2.08 2.84 21.68
C TYR A 129 -3.02 3.41 20.63
N MET A 130 -3.78 2.56 19.94
CA MET A 130 -4.67 3.02 18.86
C MET A 130 -6.07 3.37 19.34
N GLY A 131 -6.47 2.89 20.53
CA GLY A 131 -7.83 3.02 21.04
C GLY A 131 -8.86 2.33 20.15
N ILE A 132 -8.50 1.17 19.59
CA ILE A 132 -9.33 0.28 18.77
C ILE A 132 -9.50 -1.04 19.54
N SER A 133 -10.73 -1.53 19.62
CA SER A 133 -11.02 -2.78 20.32
C SER A 133 -10.88 -3.98 19.39
N ILE A 134 -9.73 -4.65 19.44
CA ILE A 134 -9.48 -5.89 18.69
C ILE A 134 -9.15 -7.01 19.67
N ASN A 135 -9.87 -8.14 19.62
CA ASN A 135 -9.57 -9.28 20.47
C ASN A 135 -8.44 -10.13 19.85
N ALA A 136 -7.62 -10.74 20.70
CA ALA A 136 -6.55 -11.64 20.25
C ALA A 136 -7.10 -12.86 19.48
N GLU A 137 -8.27 -13.38 19.87
CA GLU A 137 -8.94 -14.49 19.17
C GLU A 137 -9.37 -14.10 17.74
N ASP A 138 -9.88 -12.88 17.56
CA ASP A 138 -10.23 -12.37 16.22
C ASP A 138 -8.98 -12.31 15.32
N LEU A 139 -7.83 -11.91 15.87
CA LEU A 139 -6.55 -11.90 15.15
C LEU A 139 -6.07 -13.30 14.78
N GLN A 140 -6.24 -14.29 15.66
CA GLN A 140 -5.80 -15.67 15.42
C GLN A 140 -6.63 -16.39 14.36
N THR A 141 -7.94 -16.10 14.33
CA THR A 141 -8.90 -16.79 13.46
C THR A 141 -9.07 -16.12 12.11
N SER A 142 -8.68 -14.86 11.97
CA SER A 142 -8.72 -14.14 10.69
C SER A 142 -7.57 -14.52 9.76
N GLU A 143 -7.84 -14.47 8.45
CA GLU A 143 -6.85 -14.65 7.38
C GLU A 143 -5.95 -13.40 7.25
N LEU A 144 -5.14 -13.19 8.28
CA LEU A 144 -4.23 -12.05 8.43
C LEU A 144 -2.78 -12.48 8.36
N VAL A 145 -1.99 -11.58 7.80
CA VAL A 145 -0.53 -11.66 7.70
C VAL A 145 0.09 -10.56 8.54
N ALA A 146 1.15 -10.89 9.27
CA ALA A 146 1.91 -9.92 10.04
C ALA A 146 3.39 -9.94 9.65
N ASN A 147 3.96 -8.77 9.40
CA ASN A 147 5.40 -8.57 9.46
C ASN A 147 5.70 -7.87 10.78
N THR A 148 6.60 -8.44 11.58
CA THR A 148 6.95 -7.91 12.91
C THR A 148 8.42 -7.58 12.96
N PHE A 149 8.75 -6.57 13.76
CA PHE A 149 10.12 -6.10 13.95
C PHE A 149 10.42 -6.05 15.43
N SER A 150 11.48 -6.72 15.87
CA SER A 150 11.88 -6.77 17.28
C SER A 150 13.29 -6.27 17.48
N ASP A 151 13.56 -5.64 18.61
CA ASP A 151 14.93 -5.27 19.01
C ASP A 151 15.74 -6.49 19.49
N SER A 152 16.98 -6.25 19.93
CA SER A 152 17.87 -7.29 20.45
C SER A 152 17.41 -7.93 21.76
N ALA A 153 16.50 -7.28 22.50
CA ALA A 153 15.87 -7.84 23.70
C ALA A 153 14.61 -8.67 23.35
N GLY A 154 14.24 -8.74 22.07
CA GLY A 154 13.03 -9.44 21.60
C GLY A 154 11.75 -8.61 21.74
N MET A 155 11.85 -7.33 22.13
CA MET A 155 10.70 -6.45 22.27
C MET A 155 10.22 -5.98 20.90
N LEU A 156 8.90 -5.99 20.68
CA LEU A 156 8.30 -5.52 19.43
C LEU A 156 8.50 -4.01 19.28
N VAL A 157 9.18 -3.60 18.22
CA VAL A 157 9.45 -2.20 17.86
C VAL A 157 8.65 -1.75 16.63
N GLY A 158 7.93 -2.66 15.98
CA GLY A 158 7.05 -2.33 14.87
C GLY A 158 6.33 -3.54 14.30
N HIS A 159 5.32 -3.26 13.48
CA HIS A 159 4.60 -4.27 12.73
C HIS A 159 3.90 -3.68 11.49
N LEU A 160 3.53 -4.58 10.58
CA LEU A 160 2.57 -4.36 9.49
C LEU A 160 1.59 -5.53 9.55
N LEU A 161 0.34 -5.25 9.92
CA LEU A 161 -0.76 -6.21 10.00
C LEU A 161 -1.75 -5.93 8.87
N TYR A 162 -1.96 -6.91 8.00
CA TYR A 162 -2.81 -6.76 6.83
C TYR A 162 -3.46 -8.08 6.42
N GLY A 163 -4.49 -7.99 5.60
CA GLY A 163 -5.11 -9.11 4.91
C GLY A 163 -5.71 -8.65 3.58
N PHE A 164 -6.42 -9.55 2.93
CA PHE A 164 -7.10 -9.25 1.67
C PHE A 164 -8.60 -9.42 1.85
N ILE A 165 -9.37 -8.57 1.19
CA ILE A 165 -10.83 -8.58 1.21
C ILE A 165 -11.37 -8.48 -0.22
N PRO A 166 -12.60 -8.94 -0.51
CA PRO A 166 -13.19 -8.72 -1.82
C PRO A 166 -13.32 -7.22 -2.11
N VAL A 167 -13.23 -6.81 -3.37
CA VAL A 167 -13.31 -5.39 -3.73
C VAL A 167 -14.66 -4.76 -3.35
N ASN A 168 -14.66 -3.45 -3.13
CA ASN A 168 -15.87 -2.64 -2.89
C ASN A 168 -16.67 -3.01 -1.62
N GLN A 169 -16.02 -3.54 -0.58
CA GLN A 169 -16.70 -3.74 0.71
C GLN A 169 -17.23 -2.41 1.27
N PRO A 170 -18.43 -2.38 1.87
CA PRO A 170 -18.93 -1.20 2.56
C PRO A 170 -18.10 -0.95 3.83
N ALA A 171 -17.99 0.32 4.24
CA ALA A 171 -17.22 0.72 5.42
C ALA A 171 -17.59 -0.05 6.70
N ALA A 172 -18.87 -0.36 6.88
CA ALA A 172 -19.36 -1.12 8.03
C ALA A 172 -18.82 -2.57 8.07
N ALA A 173 -18.54 -3.18 6.92
CA ALA A 173 -18.01 -4.54 6.83
C ALA A 173 -16.50 -4.62 7.04
N ILE A 174 -15.80 -3.48 7.13
CA ILE A 174 -14.34 -3.43 7.31
C ILE A 174 -13.95 -2.53 8.48
N SER A 175 -14.82 -2.49 9.50
CA SER A 175 -14.58 -1.72 10.71
C SER A 175 -13.43 -2.34 11.51
N PRO A 176 -12.41 -1.55 11.91
CA PRO A 176 -11.30 -2.07 12.70
C PRO A 176 -11.74 -2.56 14.09
N ASP A 177 -12.85 -2.04 14.64
CA ASP A 177 -13.42 -2.49 15.92
C ASP A 177 -14.26 -3.78 15.81
N GLN A 178 -14.47 -4.29 14.60
CA GLN A 178 -15.25 -5.51 14.33
C GLN A 178 -14.47 -6.42 13.38
N LEU A 179 -13.22 -6.72 13.75
CA LEU A 179 -12.29 -7.45 12.89
C LEU A 179 -12.82 -8.84 12.49
N SER A 180 -13.50 -9.56 13.39
CA SER A 180 -14.10 -10.87 13.08
C SER A 180 -15.26 -10.82 12.09
N ALA A 181 -15.89 -9.65 11.89
CA ALA A 181 -16.89 -9.45 10.86
C ALA A 181 -16.28 -9.08 9.50
N CYS A 182 -14.98 -8.78 9.45
CA CYS A 182 -14.29 -8.43 8.21
C CYS A 182 -14.16 -9.68 7.32
N PRO A 183 -14.54 -9.60 6.04
CA PRO A 183 -14.52 -10.74 5.13
C PRO A 183 -13.11 -10.98 4.59
N PHE A 184 -12.16 -11.26 5.47
CA PHE A 184 -10.80 -11.61 5.05
C PHE A 184 -10.82 -12.91 4.25
N ILE A 185 -10.09 -12.90 3.14
CA ILE A 185 -9.93 -14.06 2.26
C ILE A 185 -8.46 -14.50 2.29
N GLY A 186 -8.24 -15.81 2.31
CA GLY A 186 -6.92 -16.37 2.05
C GLY A 186 -6.43 -15.90 0.69
N TYR A 187 -5.25 -15.29 0.67
CA TYR A 187 -4.63 -14.78 -0.54
C TYR A 187 -3.35 -15.55 -0.81
N ASP A 188 -3.51 -16.63 -1.57
CA ASP A 188 -2.37 -17.31 -2.15
C ASP A 188 -1.91 -16.49 -3.35
N ASN A 189 -0.60 -16.31 -3.53
CA ASN A 189 -0.03 -15.58 -4.67
C ASN A 189 -0.41 -16.18 -6.04
N SER A 190 -1.03 -17.37 -6.07
CA SER A 190 -1.58 -18.03 -7.26
C SER A 190 -3.08 -17.80 -7.47
N SER A 191 -3.77 -17.06 -6.59
CA SER A 191 -5.20 -16.84 -6.71
C SER A 191 -5.47 -15.69 -7.69
N GLU A 192 -6.18 -15.98 -8.78
CA GLU A 192 -6.67 -14.97 -9.74
C GLU A 192 -7.77 -14.05 -9.14
N LYS A 193 -7.95 -14.06 -7.82
CA LYS A 193 -9.02 -13.33 -7.16
C LYS A 193 -8.69 -11.84 -7.09
N ILE A 194 -9.58 -11.05 -7.68
CA ILE A 194 -9.59 -9.59 -7.55
C ILE A 194 -9.93 -9.22 -6.11
N ALA A 195 -9.06 -8.42 -5.47
CA ALA A 195 -9.17 -8.10 -4.04
C ALA A 195 -8.69 -6.66 -3.73
N ASP A 196 -9.04 -6.16 -2.55
CA ASP A 196 -8.39 -5.02 -1.93
C ASP A 196 -7.44 -5.52 -0.83
N MET A 197 -6.27 -4.90 -0.70
CA MET A 197 -5.38 -5.13 0.44
C MET A 197 -5.82 -4.23 1.58
N TYR A 198 -6.23 -4.82 2.71
CA TYR A 198 -6.61 -4.08 3.91
C TYR A 198 -5.50 -4.12 4.95
N VAL A 199 -4.87 -2.97 5.17
CA VAL A 199 -3.90 -2.75 6.25
C VAL A 199 -4.65 -2.35 7.52
N VAL A 200 -4.83 -3.33 8.41
CA VAL A 200 -5.51 -3.17 9.70
C VAL A 200 -4.73 -2.18 10.56
N SER A 201 -3.41 -2.38 10.67
CA SER A 201 -2.51 -1.45 11.34
C SER A 201 -1.07 -1.56 10.86
N THR A 202 -0.34 -0.45 11.00
CA THR A 202 1.10 -0.39 10.78
C THR A 202 1.72 0.51 11.83
N TYR A 203 2.85 0.09 12.40
CA TYR A 203 3.58 0.84 13.40
C TYR A 203 5.09 0.59 13.29
N GLY A 204 5.87 1.58 13.67
CA GLY A 204 7.31 1.44 13.84
C GLY A 204 7.80 2.55 14.75
N SER A 205 8.46 2.22 15.85
CA SER A 205 9.08 3.19 16.76
C SER A 205 10.32 3.83 16.13
N LEU A 206 10.94 3.13 15.18
CA LEU A 206 12.14 3.50 14.44
C LEU A 206 11.84 3.75 12.95
N PRO A 207 12.63 4.61 12.28
CA PRO A 207 12.46 4.86 10.84
C PRO A 207 12.60 3.62 9.96
N ALA A 208 13.55 2.72 10.26
CA ALA A 208 13.84 1.57 9.41
C ALA A 208 12.68 0.55 9.33
N PRO A 209 12.13 0.01 10.44
CA PRO A 209 10.91 -0.82 10.43
C PRO A 209 9.76 -0.16 9.67
N ARG A 210 9.55 1.15 9.86
CA ARG A 210 8.48 1.88 9.19
C ARG A 210 8.68 1.94 7.67
N MET A 211 9.92 2.19 7.23
CA MET A 211 10.26 2.17 5.82
C MET A 211 10.11 0.77 5.22
N VAL A 212 10.53 -0.28 5.94
CA VAL A 212 10.34 -1.67 5.49
C VAL A 212 8.85 -1.97 5.33
N SER A 213 7.98 -1.60 6.28
CA SER A 213 6.53 -1.78 6.13
C SER A 213 5.98 -1.09 4.87
N ILE A 214 6.43 0.14 4.58
CA ILE A 214 6.01 0.86 3.37
C ILE A 214 6.48 0.12 2.11
N LEU A 215 7.75 -0.29 2.06
CA LEU A 215 8.30 -0.99 0.91
C LEU A 215 7.64 -2.36 0.69
N LEU A 216 7.31 -3.09 1.75
CA LEU A 216 6.58 -4.36 1.66
C LEU A 216 5.18 -4.15 1.07
N MET A 217 4.45 -3.11 1.50
CA MET A 217 3.16 -2.77 0.88
C MET A 217 3.32 -2.46 -0.62
N LEU A 218 4.36 -1.71 -1.00
CA LEU A 218 4.62 -1.37 -2.40
C LEU A 218 5.01 -2.60 -3.23
N ASP A 219 5.86 -3.49 -2.71
CA ASP A 219 6.26 -4.73 -3.38
C ASP A 219 5.04 -5.65 -3.61
N ILE A 220 4.15 -5.78 -2.60
CA ILE A 220 2.88 -6.51 -2.75
C ILE A 220 2.02 -5.90 -3.86
N LEU A 221 1.87 -4.58 -3.88
CA LEU A 221 1.10 -3.91 -4.92
C LEU A 221 1.73 -4.13 -6.29
N CYS A 222 3.05 -3.99 -6.45
CA CYS A 222 3.73 -4.21 -7.72
C CYS A 222 3.61 -5.65 -8.22
N ALA A 223 3.79 -6.63 -7.33
CA ALA A 223 3.77 -8.05 -7.68
C ALA A 223 2.36 -8.58 -7.98
N ASN A 224 1.31 -7.97 -7.42
CA ASN A 224 -0.05 -8.48 -7.52
C ASN A 224 -0.97 -7.49 -8.27
N THR A 225 -1.18 -7.73 -9.57
CA THR A 225 -2.05 -6.91 -10.44
C THR A 225 -3.54 -7.02 -10.10
N GLN A 226 -3.92 -8.09 -9.39
CA GLN A 226 -5.30 -8.35 -8.94
C GLN A 226 -5.70 -7.53 -7.70
N VAL A 227 -4.73 -6.97 -6.98
CA VAL A 227 -5.01 -6.04 -5.88
C VAL A 227 -5.40 -4.68 -6.46
N LYS A 228 -6.66 -4.25 -6.30
CA LYS A 228 -7.14 -3.00 -6.95
C LYS A 228 -6.97 -1.78 -6.07
N HIS A 229 -7.15 -1.93 -4.76
CA HIS A 229 -6.99 -0.84 -3.82
C HIS A 229 -6.18 -1.25 -2.60
N LEU A 230 -5.52 -0.25 -2.01
CA LEU A 230 -5.04 -0.31 -0.63
C LEU A 230 -6.10 0.36 0.25
N VAL A 231 -6.57 -0.36 1.25
CA VAL A 231 -7.40 0.16 2.33
C VAL A 231 -6.51 0.33 3.57
N LEU A 232 -6.50 1.51 4.18
CA LEU A 232 -5.70 1.79 5.37
C LEU A 232 -6.49 2.54 6.44
N ASN A 233 -6.26 2.19 7.70
CA ASN A 233 -6.67 3.01 8.84
C ASN A 233 -5.56 4.04 9.09
N CYS A 234 -5.77 5.30 8.65
CA CYS A 234 -4.77 6.34 8.77
C CYS A 234 -4.86 7.05 10.12
N HIS A 235 -3.79 6.96 10.93
CA HIS A 235 -3.66 7.61 12.24
C HIS A 235 -2.68 8.78 12.25
N ASP A 236 -1.97 9.00 11.15
CA ASP A 236 -0.97 10.07 11.00
C ASP A 236 -1.41 11.15 9.99
N GLN A 237 -1.40 12.41 10.42
CA GLN A 237 -1.86 13.54 9.61
C GLN A 237 -1.01 13.75 8.35
N GLU A 238 0.30 13.46 8.42
CA GLU A 238 1.22 13.64 7.30
C GLU A 238 0.98 12.55 6.25
N ALA A 239 0.72 11.31 6.69
CA ALA A 239 0.28 10.22 5.82
C ALA A 239 -1.07 10.53 5.14
N PHE A 240 -2.07 11.01 5.88
CA PHE A 240 -3.36 11.42 5.30
C PHE A 240 -3.18 12.55 4.27
N ALA A 241 -2.38 13.57 4.59
CA ALA A 241 -2.12 14.69 3.68
C ALA A 241 -1.41 14.28 2.39
N LEU A 242 -0.63 13.19 2.42
CA LEU A 242 0.01 12.64 1.23
C LEU A 242 -1.03 12.07 0.25
N PHE A 243 -2.06 11.40 0.77
CA PHE A 243 -3.05 10.68 -0.04
C PHE A 243 -4.29 11.50 -0.39
N GLU A 244 -4.76 12.39 0.50
CA GLU A 244 -5.97 13.20 0.31
C GLU A 244 -5.89 14.09 -0.94
N THR A 245 -4.68 14.47 -1.36
CA THR A 245 -4.49 15.28 -2.58
C THR A 245 -4.79 14.53 -3.89
N SER A 246 -5.01 13.21 -3.83
CA SER A 246 -5.35 12.41 -4.98
C SER A 246 -6.86 12.33 -5.20
N THR A 247 -7.30 12.49 -6.45
CA THR A 247 -8.70 12.35 -6.86
C THR A 247 -9.24 10.92 -6.77
N GLU A 248 -8.35 9.94 -6.59
CA GLU A 248 -8.66 8.50 -6.55
C GLU A 248 -8.51 7.94 -5.12
N CYS A 249 -8.67 8.81 -4.11
CA CYS A 249 -8.70 8.49 -2.69
C CYS A 249 -10.11 8.72 -2.13
N GLU A 250 -10.71 7.67 -1.57
CA GLU A 250 -12.05 7.71 -0.96
C GLU A 250 -11.92 7.60 0.57
N ILE A 251 -12.64 8.44 1.31
CA ILE A 251 -12.79 8.29 2.77
C ILE A 251 -13.98 7.36 3.03
N LEU A 252 -13.70 6.17 3.55
CA LEU A 252 -14.73 5.16 3.85
C LEU A 252 -15.38 5.39 5.22
N ALA A 253 -14.55 5.62 6.23
CA ALA A 253 -14.99 5.77 7.61
C ALA A 253 -14.09 6.75 8.36
N LYS A 254 -14.58 7.22 9.51
CA LYS A 254 -13.85 8.06 10.46
C LYS A 254 -14.02 7.44 11.83
N GLY A 255 -12.94 7.41 12.60
CA GLY A 255 -13.00 7.02 14.00
C GLY A 255 -13.75 8.05 14.86
N SER A 256 -13.78 7.83 16.17
CA SER A 256 -14.35 8.79 17.11
C SER A 256 -13.67 10.17 17.00
N GLU A 257 -14.47 11.24 17.16
CA GLU A 257 -13.96 12.60 17.27
C GLU A 257 -13.09 12.74 18.54
N VAL A 258 -11.95 13.43 18.43
CA VAL A 258 -11.02 13.67 19.54
C VAL A 258 -10.75 15.16 19.69
N PRO A 259 -10.53 15.67 20.91
CA PRO A 259 -10.31 17.10 21.14
C PRO A 259 -8.97 17.59 20.57
N PHE A 260 -7.93 16.74 20.57
CA PHE A 260 -6.59 17.06 20.09
C PHE A 260 -5.92 15.83 19.45
N GLY A 261 -4.94 16.07 18.57
CA GLY A 261 -4.25 15.01 17.82
C GLY A 261 -5.10 14.39 16.72
N GLY A 262 -4.71 13.20 16.25
CA GLY A 262 -5.41 12.48 15.19
C GLY A 262 -5.32 13.13 13.80
N ILE A 263 -6.34 12.89 12.98
CA ILE A 263 -6.46 13.40 11.61
C ILE A 263 -7.53 14.49 11.56
N LYS A 264 -7.16 15.66 11.08
CA LYS A 264 -8.08 16.77 10.85
C LYS A 264 -8.76 16.65 9.49
N VAL A 265 -10.08 16.47 9.50
CA VAL A 265 -10.92 16.44 8.29
C VAL A 265 -12.11 17.38 8.49
N PHE A 266 -12.31 18.31 7.55
CA PHE A 266 -13.39 19.30 7.59
C PHE A 266 -13.53 20.06 8.92
N GLY A 267 -12.39 20.40 9.55
CA GLY A 267 -12.35 21.19 10.78
C GLY A 267 -12.44 20.38 12.08
N LYS A 268 -12.73 19.08 12.01
CA LYS A 268 -12.80 18.17 13.17
C LYS A 268 -11.62 17.22 13.19
N ASN A 269 -11.20 16.81 14.38
CA ASN A 269 -10.12 15.83 14.54
C ASN A 269 -10.72 14.45 14.84
N TYR A 270 -10.26 13.45 14.11
CA TYR A 270 -10.71 12.06 14.25
C TYR A 270 -9.52 11.19 14.65
N ARG A 271 -9.78 10.18 15.50
CA ARG A 271 -8.74 9.22 15.92
C ARG A 271 -8.06 8.52 14.75
N TYR A 272 -8.83 8.25 13.69
CA TYR A 272 -8.34 7.78 12.41
C TYR A 272 -9.29 8.16 11.29
N VAL A 273 -8.78 8.06 10.06
CA VAL A 273 -9.58 8.12 8.84
C VAL A 273 -9.25 6.90 8.01
N GLN A 274 -10.26 6.11 7.68
CA GLN A 274 -10.10 4.95 6.82
C GLN A 274 -10.17 5.38 5.36
N LEU A 275 -9.11 5.09 4.60
CA LEU A 275 -8.97 5.46 3.20
C LEU A 275 -9.01 4.21 2.32
N ARG A 276 -9.63 4.33 1.15
CA ARG A 276 -9.44 3.42 0.01
C ARG A 276 -8.76 4.18 -1.11
N ILE A 277 -7.65 3.65 -1.60
CA ILE A 277 -6.82 4.31 -2.62
C ILE A 277 -6.50 3.30 -3.71
N LYS A 278 -6.68 3.69 -4.98
CA LYS A 278 -6.32 2.83 -6.12
C LYS A 278 -4.83 2.51 -6.12
N ALA A 279 -4.47 1.26 -6.39
CA ALA A 279 -3.07 0.81 -6.36
C ALA A 279 -2.17 1.68 -7.26
N GLU A 280 -2.60 1.93 -8.49
CA GLU A 280 -1.83 2.71 -9.47
C GLU A 280 -1.64 4.17 -9.05
N THR A 281 -2.59 4.71 -8.29
CA THR A 281 -2.50 6.05 -7.73
C THR A 281 -1.37 6.12 -6.72
N ILE A 282 -1.25 5.12 -5.83
CA ILE A 282 -0.16 5.02 -4.86
C ILE A 282 1.17 4.86 -5.59
N LEU A 283 1.25 3.89 -6.51
CA LEU A 283 2.48 3.58 -7.25
C LEU A 283 2.95 4.76 -8.11
N ALA A 284 2.05 5.63 -8.56
CA ALA A 284 2.37 6.83 -9.34
C ALA A 284 2.70 8.08 -8.49
N LEU A 285 2.54 8.04 -7.17
CA LEU A 285 2.92 9.17 -6.32
C LEU A 285 4.43 9.36 -6.40
N LYS A 286 4.89 10.53 -6.87
CA LYS A 286 6.32 10.76 -7.17
C LYS A 286 7.30 10.48 -6.02
N VAL A 287 6.88 10.66 -4.75
CA VAL A 287 7.71 10.33 -3.58
C VAL A 287 7.84 8.83 -3.34
N ILE A 288 6.86 8.06 -3.81
CA ILE A 288 6.78 6.60 -3.72
C ILE A 288 7.40 5.97 -4.96
N SER A 289 7.06 6.48 -6.15
CA SER A 289 7.47 5.89 -7.42
C SER A 289 8.98 5.82 -7.58
N SER A 290 9.73 6.81 -7.07
CA SER A 290 11.19 6.77 -7.08
C SER A 290 11.81 5.63 -6.26
N LEU A 291 11.06 5.04 -5.32
CA LEU A 291 11.52 3.93 -4.47
C LEU A 291 11.27 2.56 -5.10
N ILE A 292 10.23 2.45 -5.95
CA ILE A 292 9.75 1.18 -6.49
C ILE A 292 10.83 0.38 -7.23
N PRO A 293 11.63 0.98 -8.15
CA PRO A 293 12.66 0.23 -8.88
C PRO A 293 13.75 -0.38 -8.01
N PHE A 294 13.86 0.05 -6.75
CA PHE A 294 14.87 -0.39 -5.80
C PHE A 294 14.25 -0.97 -4.53
N ALA A 295 12.95 -1.28 -4.54
CA ALA A 295 12.21 -1.61 -3.32
C ALA A 295 12.79 -2.86 -2.63
N ARG A 296 13.14 -3.89 -3.41
CA ARG A 296 13.72 -5.14 -2.88
C ARG A 296 15.12 -4.92 -2.33
N GLU A 297 15.95 -4.16 -3.04
CA GLU A 297 17.30 -3.80 -2.58
C GLU A 297 17.24 -2.97 -1.29
N TYR A 298 16.30 -2.03 -1.19
CA TYR A 298 16.09 -1.25 0.03
C TYR A 298 15.57 -2.08 1.19
N ILE A 299 14.63 -3.00 0.95
CA ILE A 299 14.19 -3.96 1.98
C ILE A 299 15.40 -4.77 2.45
N GLN A 300 16.17 -5.37 1.54
CA GLN A 300 17.34 -6.17 1.88
C GLN A 300 18.42 -5.34 2.61
N SER A 301 18.66 -4.10 2.22
CA SER A 301 19.62 -3.22 2.90
C SER A 301 19.16 -2.88 4.32
N LEU A 302 17.89 -2.57 4.50
CA LEU A 302 17.32 -2.22 5.81
C LEU A 302 17.24 -3.45 6.73
N LEU A 303 16.93 -4.62 6.17
CA LEU A 303 16.89 -5.88 6.91
C LEU A 303 18.29 -6.43 7.19
N GLY A 304 19.18 -6.45 6.19
CA GLY A 304 20.54 -7.02 6.23
C GLY A 304 21.61 -6.15 6.91
N SER A 305 21.26 -4.92 7.31
CA SER A 305 21.96 -4.22 8.40
C SER A 305 21.78 -4.92 9.75
N SER A 306 20.87 -5.87 9.82
CA SER A 306 20.49 -6.67 10.99
C SER A 306 20.68 -8.15 10.64
N GLY A 307 21.40 -8.90 11.46
CA GLY A 307 21.69 -10.31 11.17
C GLY A 307 20.41 -11.14 10.99
N THR A 308 20.27 -11.78 9.84
CA THR A 308 19.24 -12.79 9.58
C THR A 308 19.50 -14.02 10.46
N LYS A 309 18.49 -14.40 11.25
CA LYS A 309 18.32 -15.73 11.84
C LYS A 309 16.87 -16.14 11.72
#